data_AF-A0A8B9VCD2-F1
#
_entry.id   AF-A0A8B9VCD2-F1
#
_cell.length_a   1.000
_cell.length_b   1.000
_cell.length_c   1.000
_cell.angle_alpha   90.00
_cell.angle_beta   90.00
_cell.angle_gamma   90.00
#
_symmetry.space_group_name_H-M   'P 1'
#
loop_
_entity.id
_entity.type
_entity.pdbx_description
1 polymer ?
#
loop_
_entity_poly.entity_id
_entity_poly.type
_entity_poly.pdbx_seq_one_letter_code
_entity_poly.pdbx_strand_id
1 'polypeptide(L)'
;MLSKRRTRALPGPRSRTNPSLTALQFFLAAVQFTGDWESGWVTANTSYKSFSSVMVKADIGLHVGLAGVNVTLLGDPVNQVNETIDYNEHFAWSFDADYDHSYSEGLEKGLPSPILYVAEKFTTESPCNMHRQYRISGHYASATLWVAFCTWLISNMLFSMPVLIYGGYMVLTTGAFMIFSLLSFSTVRNSLICPIQFGTASLLIDYGGSFWLTLVIGLLCFVAGIAIVVLHYFNPDLLKTFFDLHEVRTEDCQEMTEVYINPQFMSNTQSPPQPSRIISSGM
;
A
#
# COMPACT_ATOMS: atom_id res chain seq x y z
N MET A 1 -1.24 -14.17 -60.97
CA MET A 1 -1.74 -14.36 -59.59
C MET A 1 -0.55 -14.62 -58.67
N LEU A 2 -0.49 -14.00 -57.48
CA LEU A 2 0.58 -14.26 -56.50
C LEU A 2 -0.03 -14.33 -55.10
N SER A 3 0.03 -15.51 -54.48
CA SER A 3 -0.60 -15.77 -53.18
C SER A 3 0.27 -15.27 -52.04
N LYS A 4 -0.05 -14.09 -51.51
CA LYS A 4 0.67 -13.47 -50.39
C LYS A 4 0.27 -14.15 -49.07
N ARG A 5 0.90 -15.29 -48.74
CA ARG A 5 0.75 -15.97 -47.44
C ARG A 5 1.00 -14.96 -46.30
N ARG A 6 -0.05 -14.62 -45.56
CA ARG A 6 0.04 -13.75 -44.38
C ARG A 6 0.52 -14.59 -43.20
N THR A 7 1.84 -14.66 -43.00
CA THR A 7 2.43 -15.16 -41.75
C THR A 7 1.83 -14.37 -40.58
N ARG A 8 1.12 -15.04 -39.68
CA ARG A 8 0.83 -14.48 -38.36
C ARG A 8 2.14 -14.46 -37.59
N ALA A 9 2.48 -13.32 -36.99
CA ALA A 9 3.48 -13.32 -35.94
C ALA A 9 2.98 -14.20 -34.79
N LEU A 10 3.87 -15.01 -34.22
CA LEU A 10 3.60 -15.67 -32.93
C LEU A 10 3.41 -14.58 -31.87
N PRO A 11 2.52 -14.77 -30.88
CA PRO A 11 2.53 -13.90 -29.70
C PRO A 11 3.90 -14.05 -29.03
N GLY A 12 4.59 -12.93 -28.78
CA GLY A 12 5.86 -12.94 -28.06
C GLY A 12 5.68 -13.45 -26.63
N PRO A 13 6.77 -13.91 -25.97
CA PRO A 13 6.70 -14.42 -24.60
C PRO A 13 6.10 -13.36 -23.67
N ARG A 14 4.93 -13.69 -23.12
CA ARG A 14 4.19 -12.82 -22.20
C ARG A 14 4.90 -12.87 -20.85
N SER A 15 5.50 -11.77 -20.44
CA SER A 15 6.21 -11.69 -19.15
C SER A 15 5.24 -11.92 -17.98
N ARG A 16 5.14 -13.16 -17.52
CA ARG A 16 4.42 -13.52 -16.30
C ARG A 16 5.26 -13.07 -15.11
N THR A 17 4.84 -11.96 -14.51
CA THR A 17 5.46 -11.45 -13.29
C THR A 17 5.11 -12.35 -12.11
N ASN A 18 6.14 -12.80 -11.39
CA ASN A 18 5.98 -13.67 -10.22
C ASN A 18 5.05 -13.04 -9.16
N PRO A 19 4.08 -13.79 -8.60
CA PRO A 19 3.02 -13.23 -7.76
C PRO A 19 3.54 -12.62 -6.44
N SER A 20 4.63 -13.17 -5.88
CA SER A 20 5.36 -12.62 -4.73
C SER A 20 6.01 -11.27 -5.05
N LEU A 21 6.54 -11.11 -6.27
CA LEU A 21 7.22 -9.91 -6.75
C LEU A 21 6.24 -8.78 -7.06
N THR A 22 5.09 -9.10 -7.66
CA THR A 22 3.99 -8.12 -7.83
C THR A 22 3.41 -7.67 -6.49
N ALA A 23 3.25 -8.59 -5.51
CA ALA A 23 2.70 -8.26 -4.20
C ALA A 23 3.53 -7.18 -3.48
N LEU A 24 4.86 -7.29 -3.48
CA LEU A 24 5.73 -6.27 -2.87
C LEU A 24 5.72 -4.94 -3.67
N GLN A 25 5.62 -4.98 -5.00
CA GLN A 25 5.46 -3.78 -5.82
C GLN A 25 4.15 -3.04 -5.51
N PHE A 26 3.02 -3.76 -5.38
CA PHE A 26 1.74 -3.18 -4.98
C PHE A 26 1.75 -2.67 -3.54
N PHE A 27 2.40 -3.38 -2.60
CA PHE A 27 2.54 -2.92 -1.22
C PHE A 27 3.30 -1.59 -1.13
N LEU A 28 4.47 -1.49 -1.77
CA LEU A 28 5.27 -0.26 -1.77
C LEU A 28 4.52 0.92 -2.39
N ALA A 29 3.69 0.68 -3.42
CA ALA A 29 2.82 1.69 -4.01
C ALA A 29 1.66 2.08 -3.06
N ALA A 30 1.01 1.12 -2.41
CA ALA A 30 -0.11 1.39 -1.49
C ALA A 30 0.33 2.19 -0.26
N VAL A 31 1.47 1.85 0.34
CA VAL A 31 2.02 2.50 1.53
C VAL A 31 2.35 3.99 1.33
N GLN A 32 2.65 4.42 0.11
CA GLN A 32 2.85 5.84 -0.23
C GLN A 32 1.57 6.68 -0.10
N PHE A 33 0.40 6.08 -0.36
CA PHE A 33 -0.89 6.77 -0.40
C PHE A 33 -1.79 6.44 0.81
N THR A 34 -1.32 5.60 1.74
CA THR A 34 -2.10 5.17 2.90
C THR A 34 -2.05 6.20 4.03
N GLY A 35 -3.20 6.51 4.64
CA GLY A 35 -3.31 7.42 5.80
C GLY A 35 -2.97 6.76 7.15
N ASP A 36 -2.95 5.43 7.23
CA ASP A 36 -2.77 4.66 8.46
C ASP A 36 -1.31 4.40 8.85
N TRP A 37 -0.47 5.44 8.84
CA TRP A 37 0.90 5.38 9.36
C TRP A 37 0.94 5.51 10.88
N GLU A 38 0.17 6.46 11.40
CA GLU A 38 -0.13 6.60 12.82
C GLU A 38 -1.63 6.82 12.99
N SER A 39 -2.24 6.18 13.98
CA SER A 39 -3.68 6.32 14.26
C SER A 39 -3.97 6.39 15.75
N GLY A 40 -4.90 7.26 16.13
CA GLY A 40 -5.33 7.47 17.51
C GLY A 40 -6.83 7.70 17.59
N TRP A 41 -7.45 7.24 18.68
CA TRP A 41 -8.90 7.30 18.90
C TRP A 41 -9.21 7.73 20.33
N VAL A 42 -10.25 8.55 20.51
CA VAL A 42 -10.73 8.95 21.84
C VAL A 42 -12.23 9.18 21.85
N THR A 43 -12.94 8.47 22.73
CA THR A 43 -14.35 8.74 23.06
C THR A 43 -14.41 9.94 24.00
N ALA A 44 -15.08 11.02 23.59
CA ALA A 44 -15.21 12.23 24.40
C ALA A 44 -16.61 12.86 24.32
N ASN A 45 -17.02 13.52 25.40
CA ASN A 45 -18.14 14.46 25.39
C ASN A 45 -17.59 15.83 24.97
N THR A 46 -18.06 16.38 23.85
CA THR A 46 -17.44 17.56 23.23
C THR A 46 -18.49 18.51 22.66
N SER A 47 -18.14 19.80 22.55
CA SER A 47 -18.99 20.81 21.90
C SER A 47 -19.07 20.55 20.40
N TYR A 48 -20.27 20.43 19.84
CA TYR A 48 -20.46 20.05 18.43
C TYR A 48 -20.35 21.25 17.47
N LYS A 49 -21.07 22.34 17.76
CA LYS A 49 -21.20 23.51 16.88
C LYS A 49 -21.05 24.81 17.65
N SER A 50 -20.43 25.80 17.02
CA SER A 50 -20.41 27.20 17.46
C SER A 50 -21.83 27.72 17.76
N PHE A 51 -21.97 28.54 18.80
CA PHE A 51 -23.23 29.08 19.30
C PHE A 51 -24.26 28.05 19.84
N SER A 52 -23.90 26.77 19.93
CA SER A 52 -24.66 25.76 20.67
C SER A 52 -23.95 25.35 21.95
N SER A 53 -24.69 25.27 23.07
CA SER A 53 -24.19 24.72 24.34
C SER A 53 -24.34 23.19 24.44
N VAL A 54 -24.86 22.54 23.39
CA VAL A 54 -25.09 21.09 23.39
C VAL A 54 -23.79 20.34 23.16
N MET A 55 -23.43 19.51 24.14
CA MET A 55 -22.36 18.52 24.02
C MET A 55 -22.90 17.25 23.36
N VAL A 56 -22.11 16.68 22.46
CA VAL A 56 -22.35 15.36 21.86
C VAL A 56 -21.32 14.36 22.39
N LYS A 57 -21.71 13.09 22.51
CA LYS A 57 -20.75 12.01 22.75
C LYS A 57 -20.26 11.49 21.41
N ALA A 58 -18.97 11.59 21.14
CA ALA A 58 -18.39 11.18 19.88
C ALA A 58 -17.04 10.48 20.07
N ASP A 59 -16.77 9.51 19.20
CA ASP A 59 -15.45 8.95 18.96
C ASP A 59 -14.73 9.84 17.95
N ILE A 60 -13.60 10.41 18.39
CA ILE A 60 -12.74 11.29 17.60
C ILE A 60 -11.53 10.45 17.19
N GLY A 61 -11.38 10.22 15.89
CA GLY A 61 -10.24 9.53 15.31
C GLY A 61 -9.29 10.49 14.60
N LEU A 62 -8.01 10.14 14.63
CA LEU A 62 -6.92 10.89 14.01
C LEU A 62 -6.01 9.92 13.29
N HIS A 63 -5.95 9.99 11.96
CA HIS A 63 -5.09 9.15 11.12
C HIS A 63 -4.06 10.05 10.41
N VAL A 64 -2.80 9.89 10.76
CA VAL A 64 -1.68 10.67 10.22
C VAL A 64 -0.98 9.84 9.15
N GLY A 65 -1.01 10.32 7.91
CA GLY A 65 -0.27 9.76 6.77
C GLY A 65 0.99 10.55 6.44
N LEU A 66 1.66 10.18 5.34
CA LEU A 66 2.88 10.87 4.88
C LEU A 66 2.62 12.28 4.33
N ALA A 67 1.48 12.48 3.66
CA ALA A 67 1.17 13.67 2.87
C ALA A 67 0.00 14.52 3.41
N GLY A 68 -0.58 14.13 4.54
CA GLY A 68 -1.73 14.78 5.15
C GLY A 68 -2.29 13.98 6.33
N VAL A 69 -3.39 14.48 6.88
CA VAL A 69 -4.07 13.93 8.06
C VAL A 69 -5.57 13.80 7.81
N ASN A 70 -6.16 12.67 8.20
CA ASN A 70 -7.60 12.48 8.28
C ASN A 70 -8.06 12.64 9.72
N VAL A 71 -9.13 13.39 9.93
CA VAL A 71 -9.80 13.55 11.22
C VAL A 71 -11.22 13.02 11.08
N THR A 72 -11.55 12.01 11.89
CA THR A 72 -12.88 11.40 11.91
C THR A 72 -13.64 11.81 13.17
N LEU A 73 -14.96 11.99 13.04
CA LEU A 73 -15.87 12.30 14.13
C LEU A 73 -17.16 11.49 13.96
N LEU A 74 -17.29 10.44 14.76
CA LEU A 74 -18.43 9.51 14.74
C LEU A 74 -19.23 9.64 16.05
N GLY A 75 -20.54 9.85 15.97
CA GLY A 75 -21.40 9.90 17.15
C GLY A 75 -21.60 8.53 17.80
N ASP A 76 -21.63 8.48 19.14
CA ASP A 76 -22.15 7.33 19.89
C ASP A 76 -23.38 7.75 20.72
N PRO A 77 -24.63 7.53 20.23
CA PRO A 77 -24.98 6.94 18.94
C PRO A 77 -24.81 7.92 17.76
N VAL A 78 -24.74 7.41 16.53
CA VAL A 78 -24.45 8.20 15.31
C VAL A 78 -25.46 9.32 15.09
N ASN A 79 -26.74 9.08 15.38
CA ASN A 79 -27.78 10.10 15.33
C ASN A 79 -27.95 10.75 16.71
N GLN A 80 -27.47 11.99 16.85
CA GLN A 80 -27.62 12.84 18.02
C GLN A 80 -28.10 14.23 17.59
N VAL A 81 -28.76 14.98 18.48
CA VAL A 81 -29.23 16.36 18.22
C VAL A 81 -30.08 16.56 16.94
N ASN A 82 -30.75 15.50 16.47
CA ASN A 82 -31.46 15.40 15.18
C ASN A 82 -30.58 15.47 13.92
N GLU A 83 -29.28 15.21 14.05
CA GLU A 83 -28.30 15.17 12.97
C GLU A 83 -27.51 13.84 12.98
N THR A 84 -26.97 13.45 11.83
CA THR A 84 -26.11 12.27 11.68
C THR A 84 -24.65 12.72 11.80
N ILE A 85 -23.98 12.30 12.86
CA ILE A 85 -22.59 12.66 13.16
C ILE A 85 -21.69 11.53 12.62
N ASP A 86 -21.31 11.66 11.36
CA ASP A 86 -20.36 10.79 10.66
C ASP A 86 -19.54 11.66 9.69
N TYR A 87 -18.38 12.12 10.15
CA TYR A 87 -17.47 13.00 9.39
C TYR A 87 -16.10 12.35 9.22
N ASN A 88 -15.47 12.58 8.07
CA ASN A 88 -14.11 12.15 7.75
C ASN A 88 -13.46 13.23 6.86
N GLU A 89 -12.84 14.21 7.49
CA GLU A 89 -12.21 15.35 6.81
C GLU A 89 -10.72 15.10 6.59
N HIS A 90 -10.21 15.40 5.40
CA HIS A 90 -8.79 15.24 5.05
C HIS A 90 -8.11 16.59 4.83
N PHE A 91 -7.05 16.85 5.59
CA PHE A 91 -6.22 18.05 5.45
C PHE A 91 -4.84 17.64 4.91
N ALA A 92 -4.54 18.03 3.66
CA ALA A 92 -3.27 17.73 3.01
C ALA A 92 -2.17 18.72 3.43
N TRP A 93 -0.96 18.21 3.62
CA TRP A 93 0.27 19.01 3.81
C TRP A 93 1.36 18.66 2.78
N SER A 94 0.96 18.13 1.61
CA SER A 94 1.87 17.88 0.51
C SER A 94 2.53 19.18 0.01
N PHE A 95 3.60 19.09 -0.78
CA PHE A 95 4.39 20.26 -1.19
C PHE A 95 3.59 21.28 -2.03
N ASP A 96 2.51 20.84 -2.68
CA ASP A 96 1.61 21.63 -3.53
C ASP A 96 0.33 22.05 -2.79
N ALA A 97 0.14 21.60 -1.53
CA ALA A 97 -1.07 21.82 -0.74
C ALA A 97 -0.85 22.86 0.36
N ASP A 98 -1.63 23.93 0.32
CA ASP A 98 -1.73 24.89 1.42
C ASP A 98 -2.69 24.36 2.50
N TYR A 99 -2.09 23.88 3.60
CA TYR A 99 -2.81 23.37 4.76
C TYR A 99 -3.62 24.46 5.46
N ASP A 100 -3.05 25.67 5.60
CA ASP A 100 -3.68 26.76 6.34
C ASP A 100 -4.85 27.36 5.54
N HIS A 101 -4.74 27.39 4.19
CA HIS A 101 -5.89 27.62 3.30
C HIS A 101 -6.98 26.54 3.48
N SER A 102 -6.61 25.26 3.44
CA SER A 102 -7.56 24.15 3.60
C SER A 102 -8.29 24.19 4.96
N TYR A 103 -7.58 24.58 6.02
CA TYR A 103 -8.14 24.84 7.34
C TYR A 103 -9.10 26.06 7.34
N SER A 104 -8.75 27.14 6.65
CA SER A 104 -9.64 28.31 6.51
C SER A 104 -10.93 27.99 5.74
N GLU A 105 -10.86 27.14 4.70
CA GLU A 105 -12.06 26.67 3.98
C GLU A 105 -12.94 25.79 4.89
N GLY A 106 -12.34 24.99 5.78
CA GLY A 106 -13.06 24.23 6.81
C GLY A 106 -13.75 25.10 7.87
N LEU A 107 -13.14 26.24 8.23
CA LEU A 107 -13.74 27.27 9.07
C LEU A 107 -14.93 27.95 8.39
N GLU A 108 -14.79 28.35 7.12
CA GLU A 108 -15.88 28.97 6.34
C GLU A 108 -17.06 28.02 6.10
N LYS A 109 -16.79 26.72 5.88
CA LYS A 109 -17.81 25.66 5.82
C LYS A 109 -18.54 25.41 7.16
N GLY A 110 -17.99 25.88 8.27
CA GLY A 110 -18.54 25.68 9.61
C GLY A 110 -18.44 24.22 10.09
N LEU A 111 -17.29 23.57 9.85
CA LEU A 111 -17.02 22.20 10.32
C LEU A 111 -17.22 22.06 11.85
N PRO A 112 -17.56 20.84 12.34
CA PRO A 112 -17.68 20.58 13.77
C PRO A 112 -16.45 21.03 14.57
N SER A 113 -16.69 21.67 15.71
CA SER A 113 -15.63 22.21 16.58
C SER A 113 -14.54 21.21 17.00
N PRO A 114 -14.81 19.88 17.19
CA PRO A 114 -13.75 18.92 17.51
C PRO A 114 -12.76 18.71 16.36
N ILE A 115 -13.25 18.73 15.11
CA ILE A 115 -12.41 18.57 13.91
C ILE A 115 -11.52 19.80 13.75
N LEU A 116 -12.10 21.00 13.87
CA LEU A 116 -11.34 22.25 13.81
C LEU A 116 -10.29 22.34 14.91
N TYR A 117 -10.60 21.94 16.15
CA TYR A 117 -9.63 21.91 17.25
C TYR A 117 -8.43 20.98 16.98
N VAL A 118 -8.65 19.82 16.34
CA VAL A 118 -7.55 18.93 15.92
C VAL A 118 -6.76 19.57 14.78
N ALA A 119 -7.45 20.06 13.73
CA ALA A 119 -6.82 20.68 12.57
C ALA A 119 -5.96 21.90 12.96
N GLU A 120 -6.39 22.70 13.94
CA GLU A 120 -5.66 23.82 14.53
C GLU A 120 -4.26 23.41 15.05
N LYS A 121 -4.14 22.23 15.69
CA LYS A 121 -2.84 21.72 16.21
C LYS A 121 -1.82 21.39 15.12
N PHE A 122 -2.28 21.21 13.88
CA PHE A 122 -1.45 20.96 12.71
C PHE A 122 -1.38 22.18 11.76
N THR A 123 -1.79 23.38 12.19
CA THR A 123 -1.52 24.63 11.45
C THR A 123 -0.06 25.09 11.57
N THR A 124 0.41 25.91 10.62
CA THR A 124 1.80 26.43 10.63
C THR A 124 2.08 27.34 11.83
N GLU A 125 1.11 28.17 12.22
CA GLU A 125 1.23 29.12 13.35
C GLU A 125 1.03 28.47 14.73
N SER A 126 0.77 27.15 14.79
CA SER A 126 0.52 26.47 16.06
C SER A 126 1.75 26.51 16.98
N PRO A 127 1.61 26.89 18.28
CA PRO A 127 2.75 26.95 19.21
C PRO A 127 3.37 25.57 19.50
N CYS A 128 2.68 24.51 19.10
CA CYS A 128 3.14 23.13 19.20
C CYS A 128 4.01 22.68 18.01
N ASN A 129 4.07 23.45 16.90
CA ASN A 129 4.97 23.25 15.75
C ASN A 129 4.91 21.82 15.15
N MET A 130 3.77 21.13 15.32
CA MET A 130 3.60 19.73 14.91
C MET A 130 3.59 19.60 13.39
N HIS A 131 2.91 20.52 12.71
CA HIS A 131 2.85 20.64 11.24
C HIS A 131 4.21 20.46 10.58
N ARG A 132 5.19 21.26 11.01
CA ARG A 132 6.53 21.29 10.42
C ARG A 132 7.26 19.96 10.59
N GLN A 133 7.10 19.30 11.74
CA GLN A 133 7.77 18.02 12.01
C GLN A 133 7.15 16.88 11.22
N TYR A 134 5.81 16.76 11.20
CA TYR A 134 5.12 15.75 10.40
C TYR A 134 5.30 15.98 8.89
N ARG A 135 5.26 17.21 8.41
CA ARG A 135 5.49 17.54 6.99
C ARG A 135 6.92 17.19 6.54
N ILE A 136 7.95 17.60 7.31
CA ILE A 136 9.35 17.31 6.94
C ILE A 136 9.64 15.81 6.99
N SER A 137 9.25 15.12 8.06
CA SER A 137 9.48 13.67 8.21
C SER A 137 8.70 12.84 7.20
N GLY A 138 7.44 13.20 6.92
CA GLY A 138 6.58 12.58 5.92
C GLY A 138 7.11 12.74 4.50
N HIS A 139 7.65 13.92 4.15
CA HIS A 139 8.38 14.12 2.90
C HIS A 139 9.62 13.23 2.80
N TYR A 140 10.48 13.18 3.83
CA TYR A 140 11.67 12.32 3.81
C TYR A 140 11.31 10.82 3.76
N ALA A 141 10.27 10.39 4.48
CA ALA A 141 9.79 9.01 4.46
C ALA A 141 9.20 8.64 3.08
N SER A 142 8.34 9.49 2.48
CA SER A 142 7.82 9.26 1.14
C SER A 142 8.92 9.26 0.07
N ALA A 143 9.86 10.20 0.12
CA ALA A 143 10.99 10.25 -0.81
C ALA A 143 11.88 9.01 -0.72
N THR A 144 12.18 8.54 0.49
CA THR A 144 13.00 7.33 0.68
C THR A 144 12.25 6.04 0.34
N LEU A 145 10.92 6.00 0.49
CA LEU A 145 10.08 4.94 -0.07
C LEU A 145 10.01 4.97 -1.60
N TRP A 146 10.06 6.14 -2.24
CA TRP A 146 10.17 6.24 -3.71
C TRP A 146 11.51 5.72 -4.20
N VAL A 147 12.60 6.00 -3.48
CA VAL A 147 13.92 5.38 -3.74
C VAL A 147 13.87 3.87 -3.48
N ALA A 148 13.18 3.39 -2.43
CA ALA A 148 12.98 1.96 -2.19
C ALA A 148 12.22 1.28 -3.36
N PHE A 149 11.15 1.89 -3.85
CA PHE A 149 10.39 1.40 -5.01
C PHE A 149 11.24 1.34 -6.28
N CYS A 150 12.00 2.39 -6.58
CA CYS A 150 12.89 2.42 -7.74
C CYS A 150 14.05 1.40 -7.63
N THR A 151 14.65 1.26 -6.44
CA THR A 151 15.72 0.26 -6.20
C THR A 151 15.20 -1.17 -6.28
N TRP A 152 13.97 -1.43 -5.83
CA TRP A 152 13.28 -2.72 -6.00
C TRP A 152 13.08 -3.07 -7.48
N LEU A 153 12.56 -2.13 -8.29
CA LEU A 153 12.37 -2.34 -9.72
C LEU A 153 13.70 -2.62 -10.45
N ILE A 154 14.77 -1.89 -10.12
CA ILE A 154 16.11 -2.15 -10.67
C ILE A 154 16.60 -3.53 -10.24
N SER A 155 16.41 -3.92 -8.98
CA SER A 155 16.79 -5.27 -8.50
C SER A 155 16.14 -6.39 -9.31
N ASN A 156 14.87 -6.22 -9.69
CA ASN A 156 14.12 -7.23 -10.44
C ASN A 156 14.57 -7.34 -11.91
N MET A 157 14.97 -6.21 -12.51
CA MET A 157 15.65 -6.20 -13.81
C MET A 157 17.02 -6.88 -13.74
N LEU A 158 17.75 -6.70 -12.64
CA LEU A 158 19.05 -7.33 -12.38
C LEU A 158 18.95 -8.84 -12.10
N PHE A 159 17.89 -9.30 -11.42
CA PHE A 159 17.62 -10.74 -11.28
C PHE A 159 17.14 -11.40 -12.58
N SER A 160 16.63 -10.62 -13.54
CA SER A 160 16.30 -11.09 -14.90
C SER A 160 17.53 -11.18 -15.82
N MET A 161 18.73 -10.96 -15.26
CA MET A 161 20.03 -11.06 -15.93
C MET A 161 20.92 -11.99 -15.09
N PRO A 162 21.96 -12.64 -15.66
CA PRO A 162 22.81 -13.60 -14.94
C PRO A 162 23.80 -12.95 -13.94
N VAL A 163 23.45 -11.79 -13.36
CA VAL A 163 24.33 -10.95 -12.52
C VAL A 163 23.72 -10.72 -11.13
N LEU A 164 23.25 -11.82 -10.55
CA LEU A 164 22.55 -11.97 -9.25
C LEU A 164 23.12 -11.14 -8.09
N ILE A 165 24.45 -10.93 -8.07
CA ILE A 165 25.19 -10.23 -7.01
C ILE A 165 24.71 -8.78 -6.85
N TYR A 166 24.56 -8.05 -7.97
CA TYR A 166 24.08 -6.66 -7.91
C TYR A 166 22.59 -6.61 -7.53
N GLY A 167 21.79 -7.61 -7.90
CA GLY A 167 20.43 -7.77 -7.40
C GLY A 167 20.41 -7.85 -5.87
N GLY A 168 21.23 -8.72 -5.27
CA GLY A 168 21.38 -8.82 -3.81
C GLY A 168 21.72 -7.48 -3.12
N TYR A 169 22.67 -6.73 -3.67
CA TYR A 169 23.00 -5.38 -3.17
C TYR A 169 21.85 -4.38 -3.31
N MET A 170 21.07 -4.44 -4.40
CA MET A 170 19.91 -3.58 -4.58
C MET A 170 18.78 -3.93 -3.60
N VAL A 171 18.46 -5.22 -3.36
CA VAL A 171 17.48 -5.63 -2.33
C VAL A 171 17.90 -5.16 -0.93
N LEU A 172 19.18 -5.32 -0.57
CA LEU A 172 19.72 -4.85 0.71
C LEU A 172 19.54 -3.33 0.85
N THR A 173 19.84 -2.59 -0.22
CA THR A 173 19.67 -1.13 -0.30
C THR A 173 18.20 -0.71 -0.18
N THR A 174 17.27 -1.41 -0.84
CA THR A 174 15.82 -1.23 -0.69
C THR A 174 15.37 -1.45 0.76
N GLY A 175 15.84 -2.51 1.41
CA GLY A 175 15.58 -2.79 2.83
C GLY A 175 16.09 -1.67 3.75
N ALA A 176 17.30 -1.19 3.51
CA ALA A 176 17.88 -0.08 4.25
C ALA A 176 17.09 1.23 4.09
N PHE A 177 16.61 1.56 2.88
CA PHE A 177 15.76 2.73 2.67
C PHE A 177 14.38 2.62 3.33
N MET A 178 13.77 1.42 3.39
CA MET A 178 12.54 1.20 4.16
C MET A 178 12.75 1.35 5.67
N ILE A 179 13.88 0.86 6.21
CA ILE A 179 14.21 1.04 7.63
C ILE A 179 14.50 2.51 7.94
N PHE A 180 15.14 3.24 7.01
CA PHE A 180 15.40 4.67 7.15
C PHE A 180 14.12 5.53 7.06
N SER A 181 13.14 5.18 6.23
CA SER A 181 11.86 5.91 6.16
C SER A 181 11.07 5.78 7.47
N LEU A 182 11.05 4.59 8.07
CA LEU A 182 10.48 4.33 9.39
C LEU A 182 11.20 5.10 10.50
N LEU A 183 12.53 5.13 10.47
CA LEU A 183 13.33 5.90 11.43
C LEU A 183 13.03 7.41 11.31
N SER A 184 13.01 7.94 10.08
CA SER A 184 12.65 9.34 9.78
C SER A 184 11.30 9.70 10.38
N PHE A 185 10.26 8.89 10.12
CA PHE A 185 8.92 9.09 10.68
C PHE A 185 8.93 9.01 12.22
N SER A 186 9.61 8.00 12.79
CA SER A 186 9.73 7.81 14.24
C SER A 186 10.43 8.97 14.97
N THR A 187 11.27 9.78 14.31
CA THR A 187 11.91 10.93 14.98
C THR A 187 10.93 12.01 15.41
N VAL A 188 9.75 12.12 14.77
CA VAL A 188 8.71 13.09 15.15
C VAL A 188 8.24 12.83 16.58
N ARG A 189 7.95 11.56 16.89
CA ARG A 189 7.42 11.11 18.18
C ARG A 189 8.37 11.34 19.36
N ASN A 190 9.67 11.45 19.08
CA ASN A 190 10.70 11.76 20.09
C ASN A 190 10.82 13.27 20.38
N SER A 191 10.18 14.13 19.58
CA SER A 191 10.05 15.56 19.85
C SER A 191 8.79 15.80 20.70
N LEU A 192 8.92 16.55 21.80
CA LEU A 192 7.88 16.78 22.82
C LEU A 192 6.46 16.98 22.25
N ILE A 193 5.67 15.90 22.25
CA ILE A 193 4.33 15.89 21.66
C ILE A 193 3.39 16.70 22.54
N CYS A 194 2.91 17.82 21.99
CA CYS A 194 1.84 18.64 22.55
C CYS A 194 0.57 17.79 22.74
N PRO A 195 0.07 17.59 23.98
CA PRO A 195 -1.03 16.67 24.24
C PRO A 195 -2.36 17.23 23.76
N ILE A 196 -3.04 16.48 22.90
CA ILE A 196 -4.39 16.79 22.43
C ILE A 196 -5.38 16.30 23.51
N GLN A 197 -6.14 17.22 24.11
CA GLN A 197 -7.02 16.93 25.25
C GLN A 197 -8.45 17.43 25.00
N PHE A 198 -9.41 16.51 25.09
CA PHE A 198 -10.86 16.78 25.03
C PHE A 198 -11.43 16.70 26.45
N GLY A 199 -11.32 17.81 27.18
CA GLY A 199 -11.72 17.89 28.59
C GLY A 199 -10.87 16.99 29.48
N THR A 200 -11.40 15.83 29.87
CA THR A 200 -10.72 14.84 30.72
C THR A 200 -10.07 13.70 29.93
N ALA A 201 -10.32 13.59 28.62
CA ALA A 201 -9.79 12.52 27.78
C ALA A 201 -8.65 13.02 26.88
N SER A 202 -7.52 12.30 26.85
CA SER A 202 -6.38 12.61 25.98
C SER A 202 -6.39 11.71 24.73
N LEU A 203 -6.25 12.30 23.54
CA LEU A 203 -6.04 11.53 22.32
C LEU A 203 -4.61 11.00 22.32
N LEU A 204 -4.46 9.68 22.49
CA LEU A 204 -3.21 8.97 22.28
C LEU A 204 -3.17 8.47 20.84
N ILE A 205 -2.05 8.71 20.16
CA ILE A 205 -1.78 8.23 18.80
C ILE A 205 -0.82 7.06 18.93
N ASP A 206 -1.04 5.97 18.21
CA ASP A 206 -0.16 4.80 18.16
C ASP A 206 0.24 4.47 16.71
N TYR A 207 1.30 3.67 16.55
CA TYR A 207 1.78 3.28 15.22
C TYR A 207 0.76 2.41 14.50
N GLY A 208 0.30 2.91 13.35
CA GLY A 208 -0.72 2.28 12.51
C GLY A 208 -0.23 1.03 11.81
N GLY A 209 -1.16 0.27 11.24
CA GLY A 209 -0.86 -1.01 10.58
C GLY A 209 0.22 -0.90 9.50
N SER A 210 0.24 0.20 8.74
CA SER A 210 1.21 0.44 7.66
C SER A 210 2.64 0.59 8.14
N PHE A 211 2.85 1.18 9.32
CA PHE A 211 4.18 1.30 9.94
C PHE A 211 4.74 -0.09 10.28
N TRP A 212 3.95 -0.92 10.97
CA TRP A 212 4.34 -2.28 11.33
C TRP A 212 4.55 -3.19 10.10
N LEU A 213 3.69 -3.09 9.09
CA LEU A 213 3.82 -3.88 7.86
C LEU A 213 5.09 -3.49 7.08
N THR A 214 5.37 -2.19 7.00
CA THR A 214 6.61 -1.66 6.38
C THR A 214 7.85 -2.08 7.17
N LEU A 215 7.78 -2.17 8.50
CA LEU A 215 8.87 -2.65 9.34
C LEU A 215 9.17 -4.14 9.08
N VAL A 216 8.15 -4.99 9.06
CA VAL A 216 8.30 -6.43 8.77
C VAL A 216 8.87 -6.64 7.36
N ILE A 217 8.33 -5.95 6.35
CA ILE A 217 8.78 -6.07 4.96
C ILE A 217 10.18 -5.48 4.76
N GLY A 218 10.50 -4.34 5.37
CA GLY A 218 11.83 -3.73 5.35
C GLY A 218 12.89 -4.66 5.94
N LEU A 219 12.60 -5.28 7.09
CA LEU A 219 13.46 -6.26 7.73
C LEU A 219 13.63 -7.53 6.88
N LEU A 220 12.56 -8.07 6.30
CA LEU A 220 12.62 -9.23 5.40
C LEU A 220 13.49 -8.95 4.17
N CYS A 221 13.35 -7.79 3.52
CA CYS A 221 14.20 -7.39 2.40
C CYS A 221 15.67 -7.23 2.84
N PHE A 222 15.92 -6.59 3.98
CA PHE A 222 17.29 -6.41 4.50
C PHE A 222 17.97 -7.76 4.80
N VAL A 223 17.27 -8.68 5.46
CA VAL A 223 17.76 -10.04 5.74
C VAL A 223 17.95 -10.86 4.47
N ALA A 224 17.04 -10.78 3.49
CA ALA A 224 17.17 -11.46 2.20
C ALA A 224 18.36 -10.93 1.38
N GLY A 225 18.57 -9.61 1.35
CA GLY A 225 19.73 -8.98 0.71
C GLY A 225 21.05 -9.43 1.34
N ILE A 226 21.13 -9.45 2.68
CA ILE A 226 22.29 -10.00 3.40
C ILE A 226 22.48 -11.49 3.06
N ALA A 227 21.43 -12.29 3.07
CA ALA A 227 21.51 -13.72 2.75
C ALA A 227 22.07 -13.98 1.35
N ILE A 228 21.67 -13.20 0.34
CA ILE A 228 22.21 -13.31 -1.04
C ILE A 228 23.71 -12.97 -1.07
N VAL A 229 24.13 -11.88 -0.42
CA VAL A 229 25.55 -11.45 -0.38
C VAL A 229 26.40 -12.47 0.37
N VAL A 230 25.91 -13.00 1.50
CA VAL A 230 26.57 -14.06 2.28
C VAL A 230 26.66 -15.37 1.47
N LEU A 231 25.59 -15.77 0.79
CA LEU A 231 25.57 -17.00 -0.01
C LEU A 231 26.53 -16.91 -1.21
N HIS A 232 26.62 -15.73 -1.85
CA HIS A 232 27.61 -15.48 -2.90
C HIS A 232 29.05 -15.65 -2.39
N TYR A 233 29.37 -15.17 -1.18
CA TYR A 233 30.71 -15.28 -0.60
C TYR A 233 31.08 -16.71 -0.22
N PHE A 234 30.13 -17.51 0.27
CA PHE A 234 30.39 -18.89 0.70
C PHE A 234 30.28 -19.94 -0.43
N ASN A 235 29.28 -19.86 -1.31
CA ASN A 235 29.03 -20.84 -2.37
C ASN A 235 28.32 -20.20 -3.59
N PRO A 236 29.04 -19.59 -4.54
CA PRO A 236 28.44 -18.94 -5.70
C PRO A 236 27.69 -19.93 -6.61
N ASP A 237 28.15 -21.17 -6.75
CA ASP A 237 27.48 -22.21 -7.54
C ASP A 237 26.18 -22.70 -6.89
N LEU A 238 26.08 -22.64 -5.55
CA LEU A 238 24.85 -22.93 -4.82
C LEU A 238 23.84 -21.79 -4.97
N LEU A 239 24.29 -20.53 -4.88
CA LEU A 239 23.43 -19.38 -5.20
C LEU A 239 22.88 -19.50 -6.63
N LYS A 240 23.73 -19.85 -7.61
CA LYS A 240 23.29 -20.05 -8.99
C LYS A 240 22.28 -21.19 -9.10
N THR A 241 22.61 -22.39 -8.63
CA THR A 241 21.71 -23.55 -8.74
C THR A 241 20.38 -23.35 -8.00
N PHE A 242 20.32 -22.57 -6.92
CA PHE A 242 19.04 -22.21 -6.28
C PHE A 242 18.17 -21.27 -7.12
N PHE A 243 18.77 -20.35 -7.89
CA PHE A 243 18.03 -19.49 -8.82
C PHE A 243 17.66 -20.24 -10.11
N ASP A 244 18.58 -21.00 -10.71
CA ASP A 244 18.31 -21.88 -11.87
C ASP A 244 17.15 -22.86 -11.53
N LEU A 245 17.15 -23.47 -10.33
CA LEU A 245 16.06 -24.34 -9.85
C LEU A 245 14.75 -23.58 -9.57
N HIS A 246 14.82 -22.29 -9.20
CA HIS A 246 13.63 -21.47 -9.02
C HIS A 246 12.98 -21.11 -10.37
N GLU A 247 13.80 -20.79 -11.37
CA GLU A 247 13.37 -20.53 -12.75
C GLU A 247 12.72 -21.79 -13.34
N VAL A 248 13.44 -22.92 -13.39
CA VAL A 248 12.93 -24.21 -13.91
C VAL A 248 11.66 -24.65 -13.19
N ARG A 249 11.59 -24.59 -11.85
CA ARG A 249 10.35 -24.95 -11.13
C ARG A 249 9.17 -24.02 -11.45
N THR A 250 9.43 -22.76 -11.79
CA THR A 250 8.39 -21.81 -12.21
C THR A 250 7.90 -22.15 -13.61
N GLU A 251 8.77 -22.63 -14.50
CA GLU A 251 8.40 -23.15 -15.83
C GLU A 251 7.62 -24.48 -15.73
N ASP A 252 8.11 -25.47 -14.96
CA ASP A 252 7.47 -26.78 -14.75
C ASP A 252 6.03 -26.65 -14.22
N CYS A 253 5.84 -25.84 -13.18
CA CYS A 253 4.50 -25.56 -12.62
C CYS A 253 3.59 -24.86 -13.63
N GLN A 254 4.16 -24.12 -14.58
CA GLN A 254 3.42 -23.37 -15.59
C GLN A 254 2.97 -24.25 -16.77
N GLU A 255 3.83 -25.17 -17.25
CA GLU A 255 3.39 -26.19 -18.21
C GLU A 255 2.25 -27.04 -17.62
N MET A 256 2.41 -27.53 -16.38
CA MET A 256 1.38 -28.31 -15.70
C MET A 256 0.05 -27.55 -15.58
N THR A 257 0.10 -26.23 -15.39
CA THR A 257 -1.08 -25.37 -15.30
C THR A 257 -1.73 -25.12 -16.67
N GLU A 258 -0.96 -24.86 -17.73
CA GLU A 258 -1.54 -24.68 -19.07
C GLU A 258 -2.08 -25.98 -19.68
N VAL A 259 -1.48 -27.13 -19.38
CA VAL A 259 -2.03 -28.45 -19.74
C VAL A 259 -3.38 -28.70 -19.08
N TYR A 260 -3.58 -28.23 -17.83
CA TYR A 260 -4.88 -28.33 -17.15
C TYR A 260 -5.93 -27.33 -17.66
N ILE A 261 -5.53 -26.16 -18.16
CA ILE A 261 -6.45 -25.13 -18.69
C ILE A 261 -6.61 -25.28 -20.21
N ASN A 262 -6.99 -26.49 -20.66
CA ASN A 262 -7.45 -26.73 -22.03
C ASN A 262 -8.90 -27.27 -22.06
N PRO A 263 -9.92 -26.39 -22.05
CA PRO A 263 -11.32 -26.80 -21.96
C PRO A 263 -11.88 -27.52 -23.20
N GLN A 264 -11.09 -27.71 -24.27
CA GLN A 264 -11.59 -28.34 -25.51
C GLN A 264 -11.80 -29.87 -25.39
N PHE A 265 -11.32 -30.52 -24.33
CA PHE A 265 -11.44 -31.98 -24.18
C PHE A 265 -12.71 -32.46 -23.44
N MET A 266 -13.60 -31.55 -22.99
CA MET A 266 -14.74 -31.89 -22.13
C MET A 266 -16.15 -31.70 -22.76
N SER A 267 -16.27 -31.19 -23.99
CA SER A 267 -17.57 -30.82 -24.57
C SER A 267 -18.08 -31.67 -25.74
N ASN A 268 -17.26 -32.54 -26.33
CA ASN A 268 -17.63 -33.34 -27.51
C ASN A 268 -17.33 -34.84 -27.33
N THR A 269 -18.31 -35.61 -26.85
CA THR A 269 -18.88 -36.83 -27.49
C THR A 269 -19.92 -37.49 -26.55
N GLN A 270 -21.08 -36.84 -26.39
CA GLN A 270 -22.34 -37.41 -25.87
C GLN A 270 -23.45 -36.44 -26.37
N SER A 271 -24.57 -36.85 -26.96
CA SER A 271 -25.19 -38.19 -27.09
C SER A 271 -26.11 -38.25 -28.37
N PRO A 272 -26.78 -39.38 -28.72
CA PRO A 272 -27.49 -39.62 -30.02
C PRO A 272 -28.94 -39.03 -30.03
N PRO A 273 -29.71 -38.93 -31.15
CA PRO A 273 -30.13 -40.01 -32.11
C PRO A 273 -30.21 -39.52 -33.60
N GLN A 274 -30.99 -40.02 -34.59
CA GLN A 274 -32.07 -41.03 -34.79
C GLN A 274 -32.02 -41.62 -36.25
N PRO A 275 -32.83 -42.64 -36.64
CA PRO A 275 -32.63 -43.44 -37.87
C PRO A 275 -33.61 -43.19 -39.05
N SER A 276 -33.25 -43.69 -40.25
CA SER A 276 -34.20 -43.98 -41.34
C SER A 276 -33.76 -45.19 -42.21
N ARG A 277 -34.69 -45.77 -42.99
CA ARG A 277 -34.72 -47.19 -43.45
C ARG A 277 -34.44 -47.40 -44.95
N ILE A 278 -33.77 -48.53 -45.27
CA ILE A 278 -34.01 -49.43 -46.45
C ILE A 278 -33.61 -48.81 -47.83
N ILE A 279 -32.92 -49.51 -48.76
CA ILE A 279 -33.42 -50.53 -49.73
C ILE A 279 -32.34 -51.61 -50.01
N SER A 280 -32.80 -52.77 -50.49
CA SER A 280 -32.07 -54.03 -50.75
C SER A 280 -31.32 -54.13 -52.10
N SER A 281 -30.62 -55.27 -52.27
CA SER A 281 -29.98 -55.85 -53.46
C SER A 281 -28.50 -55.47 -53.70
N GLY A 282 -27.65 -56.39 -54.17
CA GLY A 282 -27.87 -57.83 -54.37
C GLY A 282 -26.71 -58.53 -55.10
N MET A 283 -26.64 -59.86 -54.96
CA MET A 283 -25.53 -60.77 -55.30
C MET A 283 -24.32 -60.66 -54.36
#